data_AF-A0A0F0KAR7-F1
#
_entry.id   AF-A0A0F0KAR7-F1
#
_cell.length_a   1.000
_cell.length_b   1.000
_cell.length_c   1.000
_cell.angle_alpha   90.00
_cell.angle_beta   90.00
_cell.angle_gamma   90.00
#
_symmetry.space_group_name_H-M   'P 1'
#
loop_
_entity.id
_entity.type
_entity.pdbx_description
1 polymer ?
#
loop_
_entity_poly.entity_id
_entity_poly.type
_entity_poly.pdbx_seq_one_letter_code
_entity_poly.pdbx_strand_id
1 'polypeptide(L)'
;MSVDIDWSAFLQVFLAALIGACAVVTFYSLGLRLLVRSGRAPVVSPAEFTDAITVITEKELRRAAKQAAKAAKKSPLTEGQRRIALLGAYGCFALCAVAVVAGILIIVVGH
;
A
#
# COMPACT_ATOMS: atom_id res chain seq x y z
N MET A 1 27.68 31.41 -19.89
CA MET A 1 26.58 30.75 -19.15
C MET A 1 27.25 29.98 -18.01
N SER A 2 27.25 30.52 -16.79
CA SER A 2 27.61 29.74 -15.61
C SER A 2 26.38 28.97 -15.16
N VAL A 3 26.53 27.66 -14.96
CA VAL A 3 25.50 26.83 -14.33
C VAL A 3 25.78 26.87 -12.85
N ASP A 4 25.00 27.68 -12.13
CA ASP A 4 25.07 27.79 -10.67
C ASP A 4 24.00 26.88 -10.04
N ILE A 5 24.42 25.97 -9.17
CA ILE A 5 23.52 25.02 -8.50
C ILE A 5 22.94 25.69 -7.25
N ASP A 6 21.62 25.79 -7.19
CA ASP A 6 20.92 26.13 -5.94
C ASP A 6 20.84 24.90 -5.03
N TRP A 7 21.85 24.77 -4.17
CA TRP A 7 21.93 23.70 -3.17
C TRP A 7 20.76 23.69 -2.19
N SER A 8 20.13 24.83 -1.93
CA SER A 8 19.01 24.93 -1.00
C SER A 8 17.74 24.34 -1.62
N ALA A 9 17.45 24.67 -2.88
CA ALA A 9 16.37 24.08 -3.64
C ALA A 9 16.55 22.56 -3.82
N PHE A 10 17.79 22.12 -4.08
CA PHE A 10 18.12 20.70 -4.17
C PHE A 10 17.78 19.95 -2.87
N LEU A 11 18.23 20.48 -1.72
CA LEU A 11 17.98 19.85 -0.42
C LEU A 11 16.48 19.80 -0.10
N GLN A 12 15.72 20.85 -0.45
CA GLN A 12 14.28 20.89 -0.25
C GLN A 12 13.55 19.79 -1.04
N VAL A 13 13.88 19.63 -2.33
CA VAL A 13 13.27 18.58 -3.16
C VAL A 13 13.67 17.19 -2.66
N PHE A 14 14.93 17.01 -2.26
CA PHE A 14 15.42 15.77 -1.68
C PHE A 14 14.62 15.37 -0.43
N LEU A 15 14.44 16.30 0.52
CA LEU A 15 13.69 16.03 1.74
C LEU A 15 12.20 15.81 1.47
N ALA A 16 11.60 16.60 0.59
CA ALA A 16 10.20 16.44 0.21
C ALA A 16 9.95 15.05 -0.43
N ALA A 17 10.82 14.64 -1.35
CA ALA A 17 10.74 13.33 -1.99
C ALA A 17 10.95 12.18 -0.99
N LEU A 18 11.94 12.30 -0.09
CA LEU A 18 12.24 11.28 0.91
C LEU A 18 11.09 11.11 1.89
N ILE A 19 10.54 12.21 2.42
CA ILE A 19 9.41 12.18 3.35
C ILE A 19 8.17 11.61 2.66
N GLY A 20 7.88 12.05 1.44
CA GLY A 20 6.76 11.55 0.65
C GLY A 20 6.84 10.04 0.42
N ALA A 21 8.02 9.55 0.01
CA ALA A 21 8.25 8.12 -0.19
C ALA A 21 8.08 7.32 1.11
N CYS A 22 8.73 7.76 2.19
CA CYS A 22 8.62 7.11 3.51
C CYS A 22 7.17 7.06 3.99
N ALA A 23 6.42 8.16 3.86
CA ALA A 23 5.02 8.23 4.25
C ALA A 23 4.17 7.22 3.46
N VAL A 24 4.21 7.26 2.12
CA VAL A 24 3.38 6.39 1.27
C VAL A 24 3.70 4.92 1.51
N VAL A 25 4.97 4.54 1.58
CA VAL A 25 5.38 3.15 1.83
C VAL A 25 4.95 2.69 3.22
N THR A 26 5.06 3.55 4.23
CA THR A 26 4.64 3.23 5.61
C THR A 26 3.14 3.02 5.69
N PHE A 27 2.33 3.96 5.17
CA PHE A 27 0.88 3.85 5.19
C PHE A 27 0.38 2.66 4.38
N TYR A 28 0.97 2.40 3.22
CA TYR A 28 0.60 1.23 2.42
C TYR A 28 0.92 -0.08 3.15
N SER A 29 2.13 -0.20 3.70
CA SER A 29 2.57 -1.38 4.46
C SER A 29 1.73 -1.60 5.72
N LEU A 30 1.40 -0.53 6.43
CA LEU A 30 0.53 -0.56 7.60
C LEU A 30 -0.90 -0.96 7.21
N GLY A 31 -1.44 -0.38 6.14
CA GLY A 31 -2.76 -0.70 5.61
C GLY A 31 -2.90 -2.18 5.26
N LEU A 32 -1.90 -2.77 4.60
CA LEU A 32 -1.87 -4.21 4.32
C LEU A 32 -1.86 -5.06 5.60
N ARG A 33 -1.05 -4.69 6.60
CA ARG A 33 -1.01 -5.41 7.89
C ARG A 33 -2.37 -5.34 8.59
N LEU A 34 -2.99 -4.17 8.63
CA LEU A 34 -4.31 -3.96 9.22
C LEU A 34 -5.39 -4.75 8.45
N LEU A 35 -5.32 -4.79 7.13
CA LEU A 35 -6.25 -5.54 6.28
C LEU A 35 -6.15 -7.05 6.54
N VAL A 36 -4.94 -7.59 6.64
CA VAL A 36 -4.70 -9.00 7.00
C VAL A 36 -5.20 -9.29 8.42
N ARG A 37 -4.93 -8.41 9.39
CA ARG A 37 -5.43 -8.54 10.76
C ARG A 37 -6.96 -8.46 10.86
N SER A 38 -7.59 -7.72 9.94
CA SER A 38 -9.05 -7.71 9.78
C SER A 38 -9.61 -8.98 9.12
N GLY A 39 -8.78 -9.97 8.82
CA GLY A 39 -9.18 -11.24 8.21
C GLY A 39 -9.59 -11.11 6.74
N ARG A 40 -9.19 -10.03 6.06
CA ARG A 40 -9.39 -9.81 4.62
C ARG A 40 -8.05 -9.87 3.88
N ALA A 41 -7.25 -10.89 4.19
CA ALA A 41 -5.95 -11.06 3.55
C ALA A 41 -6.10 -11.14 2.02
N PRO A 42 -5.36 -10.33 1.25
CA PRO A 42 -5.40 -10.39 -0.21
C PRO A 42 -4.90 -11.75 -0.68
N VAL A 43 -5.74 -12.49 -1.41
CA VAL A 43 -5.32 -13.67 -2.15
C VAL A 43 -5.35 -13.30 -3.63
N VAL A 44 -4.18 -13.19 -4.23
CA VAL A 44 -4.03 -12.90 -5.65
C VAL A 44 -4.61 -14.07 -6.44
N SER A 45 -5.58 -13.80 -7.29
CA SER A 45 -5.98 -14.75 -8.34
C SER A 45 -4.83 -14.93 -9.32
N PRO A 46 -4.68 -16.13 -9.94
CA PRO A 46 -3.68 -16.33 -10.97
C PRO A 46 -3.93 -15.31 -12.08
N ALA A 47 -3.03 -14.34 -12.25
CA ALA A 47 -3.06 -13.47 -13.40
C ALA A 47 -2.36 -14.22 -14.54
N GLU A 48 -2.98 -14.31 -15.71
CA GLU A 48 -2.40 -14.91 -16.92
C GLU A 48 -1.25 -14.09 -17.53
N PHE A 49 -0.68 -13.12 -16.81
CA PHE A 49 0.42 -12.29 -17.30
C PHE A 49 1.76 -12.98 -17.03
N THR A 50 2.25 -13.66 -18.06
CA THR A 50 3.37 -14.60 -18.08
C THR A 50 4.79 -14.04 -17.92
N ASP A 51 5.00 -12.73 -17.71
CA ASP A 51 6.37 -12.18 -17.76
C ASP A 51 6.88 -11.46 -16.50
N ALA A 52 6.08 -11.24 -15.45
CA ALA A 52 6.59 -10.49 -14.28
C ALA A 52 5.95 -10.81 -12.91
N ILE A 53 4.89 -11.62 -12.86
CA ILE A 53 4.20 -11.97 -11.61
C ILE A 53 4.23 -13.49 -11.48
N THR A 54 4.69 -13.98 -10.34
CA THR A 54 4.82 -15.41 -10.04
C THR A 54 3.56 -16.18 -10.43
N VAL A 55 3.69 -17.07 -11.41
CA VAL A 55 2.60 -17.95 -11.87
C VAL A 55 2.31 -18.96 -10.77
N ILE A 56 1.25 -18.69 -9.99
CA ILE A 56 0.73 -19.61 -8.99
C ILE A 56 -0.23 -20.61 -9.65
N THR A 57 -0.09 -21.89 -9.33
CA THR A 57 -1.05 -22.89 -9.82
C THR A 57 -2.39 -22.73 -9.11
N GLU A 58 -3.49 -23.16 -9.74
CA GLU A 58 -4.81 -23.18 -9.07
C GLU A 58 -4.78 -23.89 -7.71
N LYS A 59 -3.96 -24.94 -7.59
CA LYS A 59 -3.77 -25.68 -6.35
C LYS A 59 -3.17 -24.81 -5.24
N GLU A 60 -2.21 -23.96 -5.56
CA GLU A 60 -1.56 -23.04 -4.64
C GLU A 60 -2.50 -21.90 -4.23
N LEU A 61 -3.27 -21.35 -5.18
CA LEU A 61 -4.34 -20.41 -4.91
C LEU A 61 -5.35 -20.96 -3.90
N ARG A 62 -5.88 -22.16 -4.15
CA ARG A 62 -6.84 -22.81 -3.25
C ARG A 62 -6.24 -23.07 -1.87
N ARG A 63 -4.94 -23.40 -1.80
CA ARG A 63 -4.23 -23.58 -0.52
C ARG A 63 -4.09 -22.25 0.24
N ALA A 64 -3.70 -21.19 -0.44
CA ALA A 64 -3.57 -19.84 0.12
C ALA A 64 -4.93 -19.32 0.62
N ALA A 65 -5.99 -19.47 -0.18
CA ALA A 65 -7.35 -19.10 0.22
C ALA A 65 -7.84 -19.87 1.46
N LYS A 66 -7.59 -21.19 1.53
CA LYS A 66 -7.92 -22.00 2.71
C LYS A 66 -7.13 -21.56 3.94
N GLN A 67 -5.84 -21.24 3.79
CA GLN A 67 -5.01 -20.75 4.89
C GLN A 67 -5.47 -19.37 5.39
N ALA A 68 -5.78 -18.44 4.48
CA ALA A 68 -6.34 -17.14 4.81
C ALA A 68 -7.68 -17.26 5.55
N ALA A 69 -8.59 -18.11 5.07
CA ALA A 69 -9.87 -18.37 5.73
C ALA A 69 -9.71 -18.99 7.13
N LYS A 70 -8.77 -19.93 7.29
CA LYS A 70 -8.45 -20.53 8.60
C LYS A 70 -7.85 -19.49 9.55
N ALA A 71 -6.93 -18.65 9.09
CA ALA A 71 -6.32 -17.59 9.88
C ALA A 71 -7.37 -16.54 10.32
N ALA A 72 -8.29 -16.17 9.43
CA ALA A 72 -9.39 -15.28 9.76
C ALA A 72 -10.34 -15.87 10.82
N LYS A 73 -10.65 -17.18 10.75
CA LYS A 73 -11.49 -17.87 11.74
C LYS A 73 -10.82 -18.03 13.10
N LYS A 74 -9.49 -18.18 13.15
CA LYS A 74 -8.71 -18.31 14.39
C LYS A 74 -8.22 -16.96 14.95
N SER A 75 -8.74 -15.84 14.45
CA SER A 75 -8.27 -14.53 14.87
C SER A 75 -8.53 -14.31 16.37
N PRO A 76 -7.51 -13.87 17.15
CA PRO A 76 -7.69 -13.56 18.56
C PRO A 76 -8.34 -12.17 18.80
N LEU A 77 -8.65 -11.42 17.74
CA LEU A 77 -9.28 -10.10 17.84
C LEU A 77 -10.79 -10.21 18.06
N THR A 78 -11.35 -9.29 18.84
CA THR A 78 -12.80 -9.12 18.94
C THR A 78 -13.37 -8.56 17.63
N GLU A 79 -14.68 -8.72 17.42
CA GLU A 79 -15.37 -8.20 16.23
C GLU A 79 -15.21 -6.67 16.11
N GLY A 80 -15.22 -5.93 17.23
CA GLY A 80 -14.98 -4.49 17.26
C GLY A 80 -13.55 -4.12 16.82
N GLN A 81 -12.54 -4.80 17.35
CA GLN A 81 -11.14 -4.58 16.96
C GLN A 81 -10.90 -4.91 15.48
N ARG A 82 -11.59 -5.93 14.95
CA ARG A 82 -11.53 -6.30 13.54
C ARG A 82 -12.07 -5.20 12.63
N ARG A 83 -13.17 -4.54 13.03
CA ARG A 83 -13.75 -3.40 12.32
C ARG A 83 -12.84 -2.18 12.36
N ILE A 84 -12.24 -1.88 13.51
CA ILE A 84 -11.28 -0.78 13.65
C ILE A 84 -10.06 -1.03 12.74
N ALA A 85 -9.52 -2.26 12.74
CA ALA A 85 -8.42 -2.62 11.86
C ALA A 85 -8.80 -2.43 10.38
N LEU A 86 -10.01 -2.81 9.98
CA LEU A 86 -10.49 -2.60 8.62
C LEU A 86 -10.63 -1.12 8.24
N LEU A 87 -11.26 -0.33 9.10
CA LEU A 87 -11.41 1.11 8.88
C LEU A 87 -10.05 1.79 8.80
N GLY A 88 -9.11 1.40 9.68
CA GLY A 88 -7.73 1.87 9.64
C GLY A 88 -7.02 1.49 8.34
N ALA A 89 -7.23 0.27 7.83
CA ALA A 89 -6.68 -0.16 6.55
C ALA A 89 -7.20 0.71 5.40
N TYR A 90 -8.52 0.94 5.33
CA TYR A 90 -9.12 1.80 4.31
C TYR A 90 -8.68 3.26 4.44
N GLY A 91 -8.54 3.78 5.66
CA GLY A 91 -7.98 5.10 5.90
C GLY A 91 -6.55 5.23 5.36
N CYS A 92 -5.70 4.22 5.59
CA CYS A 92 -4.33 4.20 5.05
C CYS A 92 -4.31 4.21 3.51
N PHE A 93 -5.14 3.39 2.87
CA PHE A 93 -5.19 3.35 1.40
C PHE A 93 -5.78 4.62 0.81
N ALA A 94 -6.82 5.19 1.43
CA ALA A 94 -7.39 6.47 1.01
C ALA A 94 -6.36 7.60 1.11
N LEU A 95 -5.58 7.65 2.20
CA LEU A 95 -4.51 8.64 2.36
C LEU A 95 -3.43 8.49 1.28
N CYS A 96 -3.01 7.25 0.96
CA CYS A 96 -2.07 7.02 -0.14
C CYS A 96 -2.65 7.46 -1.49
N ALA A 97 -3.92 7.16 -1.77
CA ALA A 97 -4.58 7.58 -3.00
C ALA A 97 -4.63 9.11 -3.10
N VAL A 98 -5.01 9.79 -2.02
CA VAL A 98 -5.02 11.26 -1.94
C VAL A 98 -3.63 11.83 -2.17
N ALA A 99 -2.59 11.25 -1.55
CA ALA A 99 -1.21 11.71 -1.73
C ALA A 99 -0.74 11.59 -3.19
N VAL A 100 -1.06 10.48 -3.87
CA VAL A 100 -0.72 10.28 -5.29
C VAL A 100 -1.49 11.25 -6.17
N VAL A 101 -2.81 11.36 -5.98
CA VAL A 101 -3.65 12.28 -6.76
C VAL A 101 -3.20 13.73 -6.57
N ALA A 102 -2.92 14.15 -5.34
CA ALA A 102 -2.40 15.48 -5.06
C ALA A 102 -1.05 15.71 -5.75
N GLY A 103 -0.12 14.74 -5.68
CA GLY A 103 1.15 14.81 -6.37
C GLY A 103 1.01 14.97 -7.88
N ILE A 104 0.11 14.19 -8.50
CA ILE A 104 -0.19 14.29 -9.94
C ILE A 104 -0.79 15.66 -10.27
N LEU A 105 -1.75 16.14 -9.48
CA LEU A 105 -2.39 17.44 -9.72
C LEU A 105 -1.39 18.59 -9.63
N ILE A 106 -0.49 18.58 -8.65
CA ILE A 106 0.57 19.59 -8.51
C ILE A 106 1.48 19.58 -9.75
N ILE A 107 1.83 18.40 -10.27
CA ILE A 107 2.70 18.28 -11.45
C ILE A 107 1.99 18.71 -12.75
N VAL A 108 0.73 18.30 -12.93
CA VAL A 108 0.00 18.44 -14.20
C VAL A 108 -0.68 19.81 -14.33
N VAL A 109 -1.34 20.27 -13.27
CA VAL A 109 -2.05 21.55 -13.27
C VAL A 109 -1.07 22.70 -13.06
N GLY A 110 0.11 22.42 -12.51
CA GLY A 110 1.08 23.42 -12.11
C GLY A 110 0.63 24.19 -10.87
N HIS A 111 1.56 24.99 -10.33
CA HIS A 111 1.27 25.99 -9.32
C HIS A 111 1.22 27.39 -9.94
#